data_AF-A0A9X5IKT4-F1
#
_entry.id   AF-A0A9X5IKT4-F1
#
_cell.length_a   1.000
_cell.length_b   1.000
_cell.length_c   1.000
_cell.angle_alpha   90.00
_cell.angle_beta   90.00
_cell.angle_gamma   90.00
#
_symmetry.space_group_name_H-M   'P 1'
#
loop_
_entity.id
_entity.type
_entity.pdbx_description
1 polymer ?
#
loop_
_entity_poly.entity_id
_entity_poly.type
_entity_poly.pdbx_seq_one_letter_code
_entity_poly.pdbx_strand_id
1 'polypeptide(L)'
;MDKQTCTAMDYIENALGVIQGRLSTHPDFSLYTAAENQLIYVRNVLTGKEKDKSKLHALNLGAMASKEFETTDEELARHLSNVNYIASQMARGVKVILPHEQDNEYLKRQRRYRN
;
A
#
# COMPACT_ATOMS: atom_id res chain seq x y z
N MET A 1 -3.94 16.06 -5.65
CA MET A 1 -4.24 15.75 -4.23
C MET A 1 -3.40 16.65 -3.36
N ASP A 2 -4.04 17.42 -2.47
CA ASP A 2 -3.34 18.11 -1.39
C ASP A 2 -2.76 17.07 -0.44
N LYS A 3 -1.44 17.08 -0.26
CA LYS A 3 -0.68 16.09 0.52
C LYS A 3 -0.97 16.16 2.04
N GLN A 4 -1.87 17.03 2.49
CA GLN A 4 -2.02 17.44 3.89
C GLN A 4 -3.18 16.74 4.63
N THR A 5 -4.03 15.98 3.93
CA THR A 5 -5.19 15.26 4.50
C THR A 5 -5.28 13.79 4.07
N CYS A 6 -4.29 13.29 3.32
CA CYS A 6 -4.29 11.92 2.82
C CYS A 6 -4.13 10.92 3.97
N THR A 7 -5.01 9.94 4.08
CA THR A 7 -5.03 8.90 5.12
C THR A 7 -4.51 7.56 4.59
N ALA A 8 -4.26 6.59 5.48
CA ALA A 8 -3.92 5.22 5.07
C ALA A 8 -5.01 4.60 4.19
N MET A 9 -6.27 4.93 4.47
CA MET A 9 -7.42 4.47 3.69
C MET A 9 -7.39 5.06 2.28
N ASP A 10 -7.04 6.34 2.12
CA ASP A 10 -6.96 6.99 0.80
C ASP A 10 -5.88 6.35 -0.08
N TYR A 11 -4.74 5.93 0.49
CA TYR A 11 -3.74 5.20 -0.28
C TYR A 11 -4.27 3.86 -0.81
N ILE A 12 -5.06 3.16 -0.01
CA ILE A 12 -5.65 1.87 -0.37
C ILE A 12 -6.76 2.05 -1.41
N GLU A 13 -7.68 2.99 -1.19
CA GLU A 13 -8.78 3.29 -2.11
C GLU A 13 -8.27 3.82 -3.46
N ASN A 14 -7.22 4.65 -3.46
CA ASN A 14 -6.59 5.07 -4.72
C ASN A 14 -5.96 3.89 -5.47
N ALA A 15 -5.26 2.99 -4.77
CA ALA A 15 -4.69 1.80 -5.39
C ALA A 15 -5.79 0.88 -5.96
N LEU A 16 -6.92 0.75 -5.26
CA LEU A 16 -8.09 0.01 -5.72
C LEU A 16 -8.70 0.66 -6.97
N GLY A 17 -8.86 1.99 -6.98
CA GLY A 17 -9.38 2.71 -8.15
C GLY A 17 -8.51 2.52 -9.39
N VAL A 18 -7.19 2.62 -9.24
CA VAL A 18 -6.24 2.40 -10.35
C VAL A 18 -6.36 0.96 -10.87
N ILE A 19 -6.33 -0.04 -9.97
CA ILE A 19 -6.35 -1.44 -10.42
C ILE A 19 -7.68 -1.86 -11.02
N GLN A 20 -8.80 -1.35 -10.52
CA GLN A 20 -10.13 -1.58 -11.10
C GLN A 20 -10.26 -0.95 -12.48
N GLY A 21 -9.65 0.23 -12.67
CA GLY A 21 -9.52 0.83 -13.99
C GLY A 21 -8.74 -0.06 -14.96
N ARG A 22 -7.64 -0.67 -14.51
CA ARG A 22 -6.86 -1.61 -15.35
C ARG A 22 -7.59 -2.92 -15.61
N LEU A 23 -8.26 -3.49 -14.61
CA LEU A 23 -9.10 -4.69 -14.74
C LEU A 23 -10.27 -4.50 -15.70
N SER A 24 -10.85 -3.30 -15.75
CA SER A 24 -11.92 -2.99 -16.70
C SER A 24 -11.45 -3.08 -18.16
N THR A 25 -10.17 -2.80 -18.41
CA THR A 25 -9.54 -2.91 -19.74
C THR A 25 -8.98 -4.30 -20.00
N HIS A 26 -8.47 -4.98 -18.96
CA HIS A 26 -7.82 -6.29 -19.04
C HIS A 26 -8.35 -7.23 -17.94
N PRO A 27 -9.59 -7.72 -18.07
CA PRO A 27 -10.27 -8.50 -17.03
C PRO A 27 -9.61 -9.86 -16.77
N ASP A 28 -8.99 -10.45 -17.78
CA ASP A 28 -8.37 -11.78 -17.70
C ASP A 28 -6.93 -11.75 -17.14
N PHE A 29 -6.42 -10.56 -16.78
CA PHE A 29 -5.06 -10.44 -16.26
C PHE A 29 -4.99 -10.86 -14.78
N SER A 30 -4.50 -12.08 -14.56
CA SER A 30 -4.44 -12.72 -13.25
C SER A 30 -3.66 -11.92 -12.20
N LEU A 31 -2.62 -11.20 -12.60
CA LEU A 31 -1.84 -10.35 -11.69
C LEU A 31 -2.66 -9.17 -11.15
N TYR A 32 -3.50 -8.54 -11.97
CA TYR A 32 -4.38 -7.47 -11.48
C TYR A 32 -5.41 -8.00 -10.50
N THR A 33 -6.00 -9.16 -10.79
CA THR A 33 -6.94 -9.82 -9.88
C THR A 33 -6.27 -10.18 -8.54
N ALA A 34 -5.04 -10.70 -8.58
CA ALA A 34 -4.28 -11.06 -7.38
C ALA A 34 -3.92 -9.83 -6.53
N ALA A 35 -3.55 -8.72 -7.18
CA ALA A 35 -3.26 -7.46 -6.50
C ALA A 35 -4.54 -6.82 -5.93
N GLU A 36 -5.66 -6.84 -6.65
CA GLU A 36 -6.95 -6.32 -6.15
C GLU A 36 -7.37 -7.06 -4.87
N ASN A 37 -7.33 -8.39 -4.88
CA ASN A 37 -7.68 -9.21 -3.72
C ASN A 37 -6.82 -8.87 -2.49
N GLN A 38 -5.53 -8.61 -2.68
CA GLN A 38 -4.64 -8.21 -1.60
C GLN A 38 -4.92 -6.79 -1.10
N LEU A 39 -5.23 -5.85 -1.99
CA LEU A 39 -5.64 -4.49 -1.61
C LEU A 39 -6.95 -4.50 -0.80
N ILE A 40 -7.93 -5.30 -1.22
CA ILE A 40 -9.19 -5.51 -0.49
C ILE A 40 -8.92 -6.10 0.90
N TYR A 41 -8.02 -7.08 1.00
CA TYR A 41 -7.64 -7.63 2.30
C TYR A 41 -7.04 -6.56 3.22
N VAL A 42 -6.07 -5.77 2.74
CA VAL A 42 -5.46 -4.69 3.54
C VAL A 42 -6.52 -3.67 3.98
N ARG A 43 -7.45 -3.31 3.09
CA ARG A 43 -8.61 -2.45 3.41
C ARG A 43 -9.47 -3.03 4.54
N ASN A 44 -9.79 -4.31 4.47
CA ASN A 44 -10.62 -4.99 5.47
C ASN A 44 -9.93 -5.06 6.82
N VAL A 45 -8.60 -5.28 6.84
CA VAL A 45 -7.83 -5.24 8.08
C VAL A 45 -7.80 -3.83 8.67
N LEU A 46 -7.61 -2.81 7.84
CA LEU A 46 -7.57 -1.41 8.29
C LEU A 46 -8.92 -0.96 8.89
N THR A 47 -10.04 -1.37 8.27
CA THR A 47 -11.39 -1.06 8.74
C THR A 47 -11.85 -1.94 9.91
N GLY A 48 -11.03 -2.90 10.35
CA GLY A 48 -11.36 -3.83 11.44
C GLY A 48 -12.40 -4.90 11.08
N LYS A 49 -12.78 -5.01 9.80
CA LYS A 49 -13.65 -6.09 9.29
C LYS A 49 -12.93 -7.43 9.31
N GLU A 50 -11.65 -7.43 8.96
CA GLU A 50 -10.77 -8.59 9.04
C GLU A 50 -9.96 -8.54 10.33
N LYS A 51 -10.08 -9.59 11.14
CA LYS A 51 -9.39 -9.70 12.44
C LYS A 51 -8.11 -10.52 12.31
N ASP A 52 -8.03 -11.40 11.32
CA ASP A 52 -6.85 -12.19 11.05
C ASP A 52 -5.80 -11.33 10.31
N LYS A 53 -4.79 -10.89 11.06
CA LYS A 53 -3.66 -10.11 10.57
C LYS A 53 -2.47 -10.98 10.13
N SER A 54 -2.55 -12.30 10.30
CA SER A 54 -1.42 -13.20 10.01
C SER A 54 -1.00 -13.13 8.54
N LYS A 55 -1.96 -12.94 7.64
CA LYS A 55 -1.73 -12.86 6.19
C LYS A 55 -1.09 -11.55 5.75
N LEU A 56 -1.01 -10.51 6.59
CA LEU A 56 -0.28 -9.28 6.26
C LEU A 56 1.20 -9.55 5.94
N HIS A 57 1.81 -10.55 6.60
CA HIS A 57 3.20 -10.95 6.34
C HIS A 57 3.37 -11.74 5.04
N ALA A 58 2.29 -12.29 4.49
CA ALA A 58 2.29 -13.10 3.27
C ALA A 58 1.93 -12.30 2.01
N LEU A 59 1.67 -10.99 2.15
CA LEU A 59 1.37 -10.13 1.01
C LEU A 59 2.57 -10.01 0.08
N ASN A 60 2.33 -10.16 -1.21
CA ASN A 60 3.35 -10.02 -2.25
C ASN A 60 3.23 -8.69 -3.02
N LEU A 61 2.42 -7.74 -2.52
CA LEU A 61 2.22 -6.40 -3.11
C LEU A 61 3.54 -5.70 -3.46
N GLY A 62 4.52 -5.70 -2.54
CA GLY A 62 5.83 -5.08 -2.80
C GLY A 62 6.67 -5.80 -3.87
N ALA A 63 6.51 -7.14 -3.98
CA ALA A 63 7.17 -7.91 -5.03
C ALA A 63 6.51 -7.69 -6.39
N MET A 64 5.17 -7.65 -6.44
CA MET A 64 4.44 -7.32 -7.67
C MET A 64 4.80 -5.91 -8.17
N ALA A 65 4.88 -4.94 -7.25
CA ALA A 65 5.26 -3.57 -7.58
C ALA A 65 6.64 -3.49 -8.25
N SER A 66 7.66 -4.09 -7.65
CA SER A 66 9.04 -4.00 -8.16
C SER A 66 9.33 -4.93 -9.35
N LYS A 67 8.73 -6.12 -9.39
CA LYS A 67 9.07 -7.13 -10.41
C LYS A 67 8.18 -7.09 -11.64
N GLU A 68 6.90 -6.81 -11.48
CA GLU A 68 5.91 -6.92 -12.55
C GLU A 68 5.54 -5.55 -13.14
N PHE A 69 5.46 -4.53 -12.27
CA PHE A 69 4.85 -3.24 -12.62
C PHE A 69 5.84 -2.08 -12.74
N GLU A 70 7.05 -2.17 -12.19
CA GLU A 70 8.02 -1.06 -12.17
C GLU A 70 8.29 -0.48 -13.57
N THR A 71 8.37 -1.32 -14.60
CA THR A 71 8.63 -0.90 -15.98
C THR A 71 7.38 -0.83 -16.86
N THR A 72 6.30 -1.51 -16.48
CA THR A 72 5.10 -1.66 -17.33
C THR A 72 3.97 -0.70 -16.92
N ASP A 73 3.83 -0.42 -15.62
CA ASP A 73 2.85 0.49 -15.03
C ASP A 73 3.43 1.11 -13.74
N GLU A 74 4.31 2.10 -13.91
CA GLU A 74 5.00 2.79 -12.81
C GLU A 74 4.01 3.43 -11.82
N GLU A 75 2.86 3.90 -12.31
CA GLU A 75 1.80 4.44 -11.48
C GLU A 75 1.27 3.37 -10.53
N LEU A 76 0.87 2.21 -11.06
CA LEU A 76 0.40 1.08 -10.26
C LEU A 76 1.48 0.57 -9.31
N ALA A 77 2.73 0.44 -9.78
CA ALA A 77 3.86 0.01 -8.95
C ALA A 77 4.02 0.89 -7.70
N ARG A 78 3.92 2.21 -7.87
CA ARG A 78 3.99 3.18 -6.77
C ARG A 78 2.82 3.02 -5.80
N HIS A 79 1.60 2.82 -6.29
CA HIS A 79 0.43 2.59 -5.45
C HIS A 79 0.55 1.29 -4.63
N LEU A 80 0.94 0.19 -5.27
CA LEU A 80 1.14 -1.10 -4.61
C LEU A 80 2.28 -1.03 -3.57
N SER A 81 3.37 -0.32 -3.87
CA SER A 81 4.47 -0.09 -2.93
C SER A 81 4.02 0.68 -1.68
N ASN A 82 3.24 1.74 -1.87
CA ASN A 82 2.68 2.54 -0.76
C ASN A 82 1.78 1.69 0.14
N VAL A 83 0.90 0.88 -0.44
CA VAL A 83 0.01 0.00 0.35
C VAL A 83 0.80 -1.11 1.03
N ASN A 84 1.81 -1.69 0.37
CA ASN A 84 2.71 -2.66 0.97
C ASN A 84 3.43 -2.08 2.21
N TYR A 85 3.88 -0.82 2.13
CA TYR A 85 4.49 -0.14 3.26
C TYR A 85 3.51 0.01 4.44
N ILE A 86 2.28 0.44 4.18
CA ILE A 86 1.21 0.52 5.20
C ILE A 86 0.93 -0.86 5.81
N ALA A 87 0.75 -1.88 4.97
CA ALA A 87 0.48 -3.25 5.41
C ALA A 87 1.62 -3.81 6.29
N SER A 88 2.88 -3.54 5.93
CA SER A 88 4.04 -3.97 6.71
C SER A 88 4.08 -3.34 8.11
N GLN A 89 3.64 -2.09 8.25
CA GLN A 89 3.54 -1.40 9.54
C GLN A 89 2.39 -1.97 10.37
N MET A 90 1.24 -2.24 9.74
CA MET A 90 0.11 -2.90 10.39
C MET A 90 0.48 -4.30 10.91
N ALA A 91 1.28 -5.06 10.15
CA ALA A 91 1.74 -6.39 10.52
C ALA A 91 2.64 -6.35 11.77
N ARG A 92 3.47 -5.32 11.89
CA ARG A 92 4.34 -5.09 13.05
C ARG A 92 3.62 -4.52 14.27
N GLY A 93 2.33 -4.21 14.18
CA GLY A 93 1.58 -3.57 15.25
C GLY A 93 2.08 -2.16 15.61
N VAL A 94 2.81 -1.51 14.71
CA VAL A 94 3.32 -0.14 14.93
C VAL A 94 2.32 0.90 14.42
N LYS A 95 2.44 2.13 14.93
CA LYS A 95 1.67 3.25 14.38
C LYS A 95 2.01 3.41 12.89
N VAL A 96 0.98 3.41 12.04
CA VAL A 96 1.13 3.59 10.59
C VAL A 96 1.64 5.00 10.32
N ILE A 97 2.85 5.11 9.76
CA ILE A 97 3.41 6.33 9.21
C ILE A 97 3.09 6.34 7.72
N LEU A 98 2.48 7.40 7.21
CA LEU A 98 2.10 7.45 5.81
C LEU A 98 3.33 7.70 4.91
N PRO A 99 3.31 7.23 3.64
CA PRO A 99 4.44 7.40 2.73
C PRO A 99 4.91 8.86 2.59
N HIS A 100 3.98 9.84 2.60
CA HIS A 100 4.31 11.27 2.56
C HIS A 100 4.80 11.82 3.91
N GLU A 101 4.53 11.14 5.02
CA GLU A 101 5.05 11.48 6.34
C GLU A 101 6.46 10.91 6.57
N GLN A 102 6.95 10.06 5.67
CA GLN A 102 8.29 9.48 5.79
C GLN A 102 9.38 10.55 5.86
N ASP A 103 9.25 11.66 5.12
CA ASP A 103 10.16 12.80 5.24
C ASP A 103 10.10 13.44 6.63
N ASN A 104 8.91 13.58 7.20
CA ASN A 104 8.74 14.16 8.54
C ASN A 104 9.25 13.23 9.66
N GLU A 105 9.03 11.92 9.56
CA GLU A 105 9.57 10.96 10.52
C GLU A 105 11.07 10.75 10.35
N TYR A 106 11.60 10.79 9.13
CA TYR A 106 13.04 10.82 8.87
C TYR A 106 13.69 12.06 9.49
N LEU A 107 13.10 13.25 9.30
CA LEU A 107 13.56 14.48 9.95
C LEU A 107 13.47 14.41 11.48
N LYS A 108 12.39 13.84 12.04
CA LYS A 108 12.27 13.62 13.49
C LYS A 108 13.29 12.62 14.03
N ARG A 109 13.59 11.55 13.29
CA ARG A 109 14.64 10.57 13.65
C ARG A 109 16.02 11.21 13.60
N GLN A 110 16.34 11.97 12.55
CA GLN A 110 17.59 12.72 12.48
C GLN A 110 17.75 13.69 13.65
N ARG A 111 16.67 14.37 14.06
CA ARG A 111 16.69 15.24 15.25
C ARG A 111 16.86 14.47 16.57
N ARG A 112 16.38 13.22 16.67
CA ARG A 112 16.55 12.37 17.86
C ARG A 112 17.95 11.79 18.03
N TYR A 113 18.67 11.53 16.94
CA TYR A 113 20.00 10.90 16.96
C TYR A 113 21.14 11.87 16.70
N ARG A 114 20.84 13.15 16.52
CA ARG A 114 21.83 14.23 16.49
C ARG A 114 22.14 14.66 17.93
N ASN A 115 22.86 13.81 18.64
CA ASN A 115 23.66 14.17 19.81
C ASN A 115 25.08 14.49 19.36
#